data_AF-A0A314YZR1-F1
#
_entry.id   AF-A0A314YZR1-F1
#
_cell.length_a   1.000
_cell.length_b   1.000
_cell.length_c   1.000
_cell.angle_alpha   90.00
_cell.angle_beta   90.00
_cell.angle_gamma   90.00
#
_symmetry.space_group_name_H-M   'P 1'
#
loop_
_entity.id
_entity.type
_entity.pdbx_description
1 polymer ?
#
loop_
_entity_poly.entity_id
_entity_poly.type
_entity_poly.pdbx_seq_one_letter_code
_entity_poly.pdbx_strand_id
1 'polypeptide(L)'
;MGSLAVGPACHLRMAFGSTGLSFSSLLSSRWWTLAAQVTSGVNSWAEKETSGLIKEILPPGSVDSTTKLIFANALYFKGVWNEKFDASTTKEHDFHLLDGSTVKSPFMTSKKKQFCKCLLTISKS
;
A
#
# COMPACT_ATOMS: atom_id res chain seq x y z
N MET A 1 -0.95 -2.85 -12.03
CA MET A 1 -0.66 -1.73 -12.96
C MET A 1 -0.08 -0.61 -12.12
N GLY A 2 1.06 -0.03 -12.50
CA GLY A 2 1.72 1.04 -11.73
C GLY A 2 1.63 2.38 -12.47
N SER A 3 1.73 3.50 -11.74
CA SER A 3 1.66 4.85 -12.29
C SER A 3 2.96 5.63 -12.04
N LEU A 4 3.38 6.41 -13.03
CA LEU A 4 4.60 7.24 -13.01
C LEU A 4 4.23 8.71 -13.26
N ALA A 5 4.61 9.60 -12.35
CA ALA A 5 4.47 11.04 -12.52
C ALA A 5 5.86 11.70 -12.56
N VAL A 6 6.09 12.56 -13.56
CA VAL A 6 7.40 13.15 -13.88
C VAL A 6 7.35 14.67 -13.79
N GLY A 7 8.34 15.27 -13.13
CA GLY A 7 8.50 16.72 -13.03
C GLY A 7 9.06 17.37 -14.30
N PRO A 8 9.07 18.71 -14.38
CA PRO A 8 9.32 19.48 -15.61
C PRO A 8 10.81 19.55 -15.97
N ALA A 9 11.69 19.34 -14.99
CA ALA A 9 13.13 19.28 -15.18
C ALA A 9 13.59 17.91 -15.67
N CYS A 10 12.69 16.92 -15.70
CA CYS A 10 12.99 15.57 -16.16
C CYS A 10 12.52 15.43 -17.61
N HIS A 11 13.43 15.60 -18.55
CA HIS A 11 13.19 15.21 -19.93
C HIS A 11 13.34 13.68 -20.03
N LEU A 12 12.24 12.95 -19.83
CA LEU A 12 12.26 11.49 -19.92
C LEU A 12 12.26 11.09 -21.40
N ARG A 13 13.41 10.66 -21.91
CA ARG A 13 13.49 10.01 -23.23
C ARG A 13 12.94 8.59 -23.08
N MET A 14 11.64 8.41 -23.20
CA MET A 14 11.00 7.09 -23.08
C MET A 14 11.20 6.30 -24.38
N ALA A 15 12.06 5.29 -24.32
CA ALA A 15 12.12 4.23 -25.32
C ALA A 15 11.70 2.92 -24.66
N PHE A 16 10.40 2.62 -24.64
CA PHE A 16 9.93 1.26 -24.39
C PHE A 16 8.70 1.00 -25.25
N GLY A 17 8.89 0.16 -26.28
CA GLY A 17 7.81 -0.40 -27.06
C GLY A 17 7.02 -1.43 -26.25
N SER A 18 5.72 -1.47 -26.54
CA SER A 18 4.91 -2.69 -26.47
C SER A 18 4.62 -3.29 -25.09
N THR A 19 4.17 -2.51 -24.11
CA THR A 19 3.29 -3.04 -23.05
C THR A 19 2.20 -2.02 -22.74
N GLY A 20 0.93 -2.46 -22.75
CA GLY A 20 -0.27 -1.62 -22.63
C GLY A 20 -0.40 -0.90 -21.29
N LEU A 21 0.36 0.18 -21.12
CA LEU A 21 0.23 1.14 -20.03
C LEU A 21 -0.51 2.37 -20.56
N SER A 22 -1.69 2.66 -19.99
CA SER A 22 -2.41 3.90 -20.28
C SER A 22 -1.70 5.06 -19.56
N PHE A 23 -1.21 6.04 -20.32
CA PHE A 23 -0.49 7.19 -19.80
C PHE A 23 -1.28 8.47 -20.10
N SER A 24 -1.66 9.23 -19.07
CA SER A 24 -2.23 10.58 -19.22
C SER A 24 -1.20 11.60 -18.76
N SER A 25 -0.74 12.46 -19.67
CA SER A 25 0.20 13.54 -19.35
C SER A 25 -0.52 14.88 -19.20
N LEU A 26 -0.32 15.58 -18.09
CA LEU A 26 -0.73 16.97 -17.91
C LEU A 26 0.52 17.85 -17.71
N LEU A 27 0.72 18.82 -18.59
CA LEU A 27 1.75 19.85 -18.46
C LEU A 27 1.07 21.20 -18.15
N SER A 28 1.39 21.83 -17.02
CA SER A 28 1.08 23.25 -16.79
C SER A 28 2.01 23.93 -15.78
N SER A 29 2.35 25.18 -16.09
CA SER A 29 3.29 26.06 -15.41
C SER A 29 2.67 26.78 -14.20
N ARG A 30 2.42 26.10 -13.08
CA ARG A 30 2.24 26.74 -11.76
C ARG A 30 2.41 25.73 -10.62
N TRP A 31 3.60 25.70 -10.02
CA TRP A 31 4.11 24.52 -9.31
C TRP A 31 3.65 24.36 -7.85
N TRP A 32 3.15 25.39 -7.17
CA TRP A 32 2.50 25.22 -5.86
C TRP A 32 1.11 24.58 -5.96
N THR A 33 0.38 24.88 -7.03
CA THR A 33 -0.89 24.21 -7.33
C THR A 33 -0.67 22.79 -7.85
N LEU A 34 0.47 22.53 -8.51
CA LEU A 34 0.77 21.22 -9.09
C LEU A 34 1.11 20.16 -8.05
N ALA A 35 1.87 20.46 -6.99
CA ALA A 35 2.22 19.45 -5.98
C ALA A 35 0.97 18.86 -5.32
N ALA A 36 0.04 19.72 -4.88
CA ALA A 36 -1.25 19.29 -4.35
C ALA A 36 -2.10 18.54 -5.39
N GLN A 37 -2.10 18.98 -6.65
CA GLN A 37 -2.81 18.30 -7.74
C GLN A 37 -2.21 16.92 -8.07
N VAL A 38 -0.88 16.79 -8.02
CA VAL A 38 -0.17 15.53 -8.26
C VAL A 38 -0.43 14.56 -7.11
N THR A 39 -0.30 15.02 -5.85
CA THR A 39 -0.67 14.22 -4.67
C THR A 39 -2.12 13.76 -4.75
N SER A 40 -3.04 14.67 -5.05
CA SER A 40 -4.45 14.32 -5.24
C SER A 40 -4.66 13.34 -6.39
N GLY A 41 -4.00 13.52 -7.53
CA GLY A 41 -4.15 12.66 -8.70
C GLY A 41 -3.63 11.24 -8.45
N VAL A 42 -2.48 11.10 -7.78
CA VAL A 42 -1.90 9.80 -7.42
C VAL A 42 -2.76 9.12 -6.35
N ASN A 43 -3.26 9.85 -5.34
CA ASN A 43 -4.16 9.29 -4.33
C ASN A 43 -5.49 8.85 -4.95
N SER A 44 -6.11 9.65 -5.83
CA SER A 44 -7.33 9.27 -6.56
C SER A 44 -7.11 8.07 -7.47
N TRP A 45 -5.94 7.96 -8.11
CA TRP A 45 -5.56 6.78 -8.86
C TRP A 45 -5.47 5.54 -7.95
N ALA A 46 -4.74 5.63 -6.82
CA ALA A 46 -4.61 4.52 -5.89
C ALA A 46 -5.97 4.10 -5.32
N GLU A 47 -6.83 5.06 -5.00
CA GLU A 47 -8.19 4.82 -4.54
C GLU A 47 -9.00 4.07 -5.60
N LYS A 48 -8.96 4.53 -6.86
CA LYS A 48 -9.66 3.87 -7.97
C LYS A 48 -9.17 2.45 -8.21
N GLU A 49 -7.85 2.24 -8.31
CA GLU A 49 -7.27 0.92 -8.60
C GLU A 49 -7.48 -0.07 -7.45
N THR A 50 -7.64 0.42 -6.23
CA THR A 50 -7.88 -0.40 -5.03
C THR A 50 -9.35 -0.42 -4.62
N SER A 51 -10.27 -0.02 -5.50
CA SER A 51 -11.71 0.00 -5.22
C SER A 51 -12.09 0.73 -3.92
N GLY A 52 -11.40 1.83 -3.61
CA GLY A 52 -11.65 2.68 -2.44
C GLY A 52 -10.87 2.31 -1.17
N LEU A 53 -10.00 1.29 -1.23
CA LEU A 53 -9.39 0.71 -0.03
C LEU A 53 -8.07 1.38 0.39
N ILE A 54 -7.28 1.88 -0.58
CA ILE A 54 -6.09 2.68 -0.34
C ILE A 54 -6.37 4.11 -0.82
N LYS A 55 -6.73 4.98 0.13
CA LYS A 55 -7.15 6.37 -0.15
C LYS A 55 -5.99 7.36 -0.18
N GLU A 56 -4.94 7.08 0.57
CA GLU A 56 -3.81 7.98 0.73
C GLU A 56 -2.51 7.16 0.65
N ILE A 57 -1.86 7.24 -0.52
CA ILE A 57 -0.53 6.67 -0.73
C ILE A 57 0.56 7.74 -0.63
N LEU A 58 0.22 8.99 -0.95
CA LEU A 58 1.05 10.18 -0.74
C LEU A 58 0.39 11.06 0.31
N PRO A 59 0.94 11.14 1.54
CA PRO A 59 0.44 12.03 2.57
C PRO A 59 0.55 13.52 2.17
N PRO A 60 -0.25 14.42 2.78
CA PRO A 60 -0.10 15.85 2.59
C PRO A 60 1.34 16.32 2.87
N GLY A 61 1.92 17.12 1.98
CA GLY A 61 3.28 17.62 2.11
C GLY A 61 4.39 16.62 1.73
N SER A 62 4.06 15.40 1.30
CA SER A 62 5.05 14.43 0.80
C SER A 62 5.63 14.79 -0.58
N VAL A 63 5.00 15.72 -1.30
CA VAL A 63 5.45 16.24 -2.60
C VAL A 63 5.59 17.75 -2.50
N ASP A 64 6.72 18.27 -2.97
CA ASP A 64 7.04 19.68 -2.97
C ASP A 64 7.65 20.14 -4.30
N SER A 65 8.08 21.41 -4.38
CA SER A 65 8.70 21.99 -5.58
C SER A 65 10.07 21.41 -5.94
N THR A 66 10.71 20.67 -5.01
CA THR A 66 12.00 20.00 -5.23
C THR A 66 11.81 18.60 -5.80
N THR A 67 10.64 17.98 -5.61
CA THR A 67 10.30 16.64 -6.06
C THR A 67 10.31 16.54 -7.59
N LYS A 68 11.17 15.67 -8.15
CA LYS A 68 11.35 15.52 -9.61
C LYS A 68 10.67 14.29 -10.20
N LEU A 69 10.47 13.25 -9.42
CA LEU A 69 9.94 11.97 -9.89
C LEU A 69 9.23 11.25 -8.75
N ILE A 70 8.10 10.61 -9.04
CA ILE A 70 7.32 9.84 -8.07
C ILE A 70 7.02 8.46 -8.65
N PHE A 71 7.36 7.42 -7.90
CA PHE A 71 6.94 6.04 -8.15
C PHE A 71 5.86 5.64 -7.15
N ALA A 72 4.66 5.34 -7.64
CA ALA A 72 3.56 4.90 -6.80
C ALA A 72 3.15 3.47 -7.16
N ASN A 73 3.06 2.62 -6.13
CA ASN A 73 2.56 1.26 -6.26
C ASN A 73 1.57 0.97 -5.13
N ALA A 74 0.37 0.54 -5.49
CA ALA A 74 -0.68 0.19 -4.55
C ALA A 74 -1.13 -1.25 -4.82
N LEU A 75 -1.10 -2.10 -3.79
CA LEU A 75 -1.55 -3.49 -3.87
C LEU A 75 -2.46 -3.78 -2.68
N TYR A 76 -3.70 -4.15 -2.96
CA TYR A 76 -4.64 -4.63 -1.97
C TYR A 76 -4.89 -6.13 -2.18
N PHE A 77 -4.83 -6.91 -1.10
CA PHE A 77 -5.12 -8.33 -1.13
C PHE A 77 -6.22 -8.67 -0.12
N LYS A 78 -7.27 -9.33 -0.60
CA LYS A 78 -8.33 -9.93 0.22
C LYS A 78 -8.58 -11.35 -0.25
N GLY A 79 -8.00 -12.30 0.47
CA GLY A 79 -8.21 -13.72 0.26
C GLY A 79 -9.30 -14.25 1.17
N VAL A 80 -9.95 -15.33 0.72
CA VAL A 80 -10.79 -16.17 1.58
C VAL A 80 -9.93 -17.35 2.04
N TRP A 81 -9.90 -17.59 3.35
CA TRP A 81 -9.24 -18.78 3.89
C TRP A 81 -9.88 -20.05 3.33
N ASN A 82 -9.06 -21.00 2.89
CA ASN A 82 -9.55 -22.31 2.46
C ASN A 82 -10.32 -23.00 3.59
N GLU A 83 -9.76 -22.95 4.80
CA GLU A 83 -10.42 -23.35 6.04
C GLU A 83 -10.88 -22.11 6.80
N LYS A 84 -12.15 -21.74 6.66
CA LYS A 84 -12.73 -20.56 7.33
C LYS A 84 -12.79 -20.75 8.84
N PHE A 85 -12.61 -19.64 9.56
CA PHE A 85 -12.88 -19.54 10.99
C PHE A 85 -14.38 -19.37 11.24
N ASP A 86 -14.86 -19.92 12.35
CA ASP A 86 -16.23 -19.70 12.83
C ASP A 86 -16.27 -18.38 13.60
N ALA A 87 -16.97 -17.39 13.05
CA ALA A 87 -17.08 -16.06 13.64
C ALA A 87 -17.71 -16.07 15.06
N SER A 88 -18.54 -17.07 15.38
CA SER A 88 -19.15 -17.20 16.71
C SER A 88 -18.13 -17.56 17.81
N THR A 89 -16.96 -18.07 17.39
CA THR A 89 -15.88 -18.46 18.30
C THR A 89 -14.83 -17.37 18.49
N THR A 90 -14.94 -16.26 17.74
CA THR A 90 -14.07 -15.09 17.90
C THR A 90 -14.39 -14.38 19.21
N LYS A 91 -13.38 -14.18 20.06
CA LYS A 91 -13.53 -13.56 21.39
C LYS A 91 -12.42 -12.56 21.67
N GLU A 92 -12.70 -11.58 22.51
CA GLU A 92 -11.71 -10.63 23.00
C GLU A 92 -10.68 -11.32 23.88
N HIS A 93 -9.40 -11.16 23.52
CA HIS A 93 -8.26 -11.65 24.27
C HIS A 93 -7.21 -10.56 24.40
N ASP A 94 -6.29 -10.74 25.35
CA ASP A 94 -5.17 -9.84 25.57
C ASP A 94 -4.12 -9.98 24.46
N PHE A 95 -3.81 -8.87 23.79
CA PHE A 95 -2.70 -8.73 22.87
C PHE A 95 -1.61 -7.89 23.52
N HIS A 96 -0.43 -8.48 23.69
CA HIS A 96 0.71 -7.82 24.32
C HIS A 96 1.51 -7.07 23.26
N LEU A 97 1.62 -5.75 23.43
CA LEU A 97 2.38 -4.87 22.55
C LEU A 97 3.88 -4.96 22.85
N LEU A 98 4.71 -4.53 21.90
CA LEU A 98 6.16 -4.55 22.03
C LEU A 98 6.68 -3.63 23.17
N ASP A 99 5.90 -2.63 23.56
CA ASP A 99 6.19 -1.73 24.67
C ASP A 99 5.80 -2.30 26.05
N GLY A 100 5.28 -3.54 26.09
CA GLY A 100 4.86 -4.23 27.31
C GLY A 100 3.43 -3.91 27.76
N SER A 101 2.74 -2.98 27.10
CA SER A 101 1.33 -2.70 27.37
C SER A 101 0.42 -3.79 26.77
N THR A 102 -0.83 -3.84 27.22
CA THR A 102 -1.81 -4.85 26.78
C THR A 102 -3.06 -4.17 26.23
N VAL A 103 -3.53 -4.63 25.08
CA VAL A 103 -4.79 -4.19 24.46
C VAL A 103 -5.72 -5.39 24.27
N LYS A 104 -7.03 -5.18 24.35
CA LYS A 104 -8.01 -6.20 23.97
C LYS A 104 -8.18 -6.20 22.45
N SER A 105 -8.15 -7.40 21.85
CA SER A 105 -8.40 -7.59 20.43
C SER A 105 -9.20 -8.87 20.20
N PRO A 106 -10.04 -8.94 19.15
CA PRO A 106 -10.75 -10.16 18.78
C PRO A 106 -9.78 -11.20 18.20
N PHE A 107 -9.67 -12.35 18.86
CA PHE A 107 -8.86 -13.48 18.39
C PHE A 107 -9.75 -14.53 17.75
N MET A 108 -9.40 -14.95 16.54
CA MET A 108 -10.04 -16.08 15.87
C MET A 108 -9.49 -17.40 16.43
N THR A 109 -10.37 -18.38 16.67
CA THR A 109 -9.96 -19.68 17.22
C THR A 109 -10.44 -20.84 16.32
N SER A 110 -9.69 -21.94 16.31
CA SER A 110 -10.08 -23.14 15.55
C SER A 110 -9.51 -24.39 16.23
N LYS A 111 -10.31 -25.46 16.27
CA LYS A 111 -9.88 -26.79 16.75
C LYS A 111 -9.37 -27.68 15.62
N LYS A 112 -9.36 -27.19 14.36
CA LYS A 112 -8.86 -27.94 13.20
C LYS A 112 -7.33 -28.05 13.26
N LYS A 113 -6.76 -29.08 12.61
CA LYS A 113 -5.30 -29.21 12.45
C LYS A 113 -4.76 -27.98 11.69
N GLN A 114 -3.72 -27.36 12.22
CA GLN A 114 -3.09 -26.17 11.63
C GLN A 114 -1.68 -26.50 11.11
N PHE A 115 -1.24 -25.81 10.07
CA PHE A 115 0.13 -25.90 9.57
C PHE A 115 1.05 -24.98 10.37
N CYS A 116 1.59 -25.48 11.47
CA CYS A 116 2.57 -24.76 12.28
C CYS A 116 3.98 -25.25 11.94
N LYS A 117 4.80 -24.42 11.28
CA LYS A 117 6.23 -24.70 11.07
C LYS A 117 7.05 -23.80 11.98
N CYS A 118 7.81 -24.40 12.91
CA CYS A 118 8.81 -23.70 13.69
C CYS A 118 10.18 -23.90 13.02
N LEU A 119 10.81 -22.82 12.56
CA LEU A 119 12.20 -22.82 12.12
C LEU A 119 13.07 -22.45 13.32
N LEU A 120 13.55 -23.46 14.04
CA LEU A 120 14.60 -23.26 15.03
C LEU A 120 15.94 -23.21 14.29
N THR A 121 16.39 -22.02 13.92
CA THR A 121 17.80 -21.82 13.58
C THR A 121 18.55 -21.72 14.90
N ILE A 122 19.03 -22.86 15.41
CA ILE A 122 19.98 -22.89 16.51
C ILE A 122 21.30 -22.36 15.94
N SER A 123 21.60 -21.08 16.17
CA SER A 123 22.97 -20.60 16.04
C SER A 123 23.79 -21.25 17.14
N LYS A 124 24.52 -22.32 16.81
CA LYS A 124 25.61 -22.78 17.67
C LYS A 124 26.67 -21.68 17.69
N SER A 125 27.02 -21.26 18.90
CA SER A 125 28.17 -20.40 19.23
C SER A 125 29.48 -21.03 18.79
#